data_AF-A0A1G7UNB1-F1
#
_entry.id   AF-A0A1G7UNB1-F1
#
_cell.length_a   1.000
_cell.length_b   1.000
_cell.length_c   1.000
_cell.angle_alpha   90.00
_cell.angle_beta   90.00
_cell.angle_gamma   90.00
#
_symmetry.space_group_name_H-M   'P 1'
#
loop_
_entity.id
_entity.type
_entity.pdbx_description
1 polymer ?
#
loop_
_entity_poly.entity_id
_entity_poly.type
_entity_poly.pdbx_seq_one_letter_code
_entity_poly.pdbx_strand_id
1 'polypeptide(L)'
;MANIKSQIKRIKTNEKARQRNVAVKSALKTSVRRFHTAAESGDKDAATTALRNATKLLDKAVSKGVIHKNQAANRKSALAKQASSL
;
A
#
# COMPACT_ATOMS: atom_id res chain seq x y z
N MET A 1 -31.55 -7.82 2.23
CA MET A 1 -31.31 -8.71 3.40
C MET A 1 -30.87 -10.07 2.87
N ALA A 2 -29.83 -10.68 3.46
CA ALA A 2 -29.43 -12.03 3.06
C ALA A 2 -30.27 -13.05 3.80
N ASN A 3 -31.07 -13.85 3.09
CA ASN A 3 -31.98 -14.81 3.70
C ASN A 3 -31.34 -16.21 3.86
N ILE A 4 -30.28 -16.50 3.10
CA ILE A 4 -29.55 -17.77 3.16
C ILE A 4 -28.46 -17.68 4.24
N LYS A 5 -28.38 -18.69 5.13
CA LYS A 5 -27.39 -18.74 6.23
C LYS A 5 -25.94 -18.54 5.75
N SER A 6 -25.58 -19.14 4.61
CA SER A 6 -24.24 -18.99 4.02
C SER A 6 -23.95 -17.54 3.59
N GLN A 7 -24.95 -16.82 3.07
CA GLN A 7 -24.82 -15.42 2.66
C GLN A 7 -24.66 -14.49 3.87
N ILE A 8 -25.43 -14.69 4.94
CA ILE A 8 -25.27 -13.94 6.20
C ILE A 8 -23.84 -14.11 6.74
N LYS A 9 -23.29 -15.34 6.70
CA LYS A 9 -21.90 -15.61 7.08
C LYS A 9 -20.92 -14.87 6.17
N ARG A 10 -21.13 -14.91 4.85
CA ARG A 10 -20.25 -14.24 3.87
C ARG A 10 -20.21 -12.73 4.08
N ILE A 11 -21.34 -12.07 4.36
CA ILE A 11 -21.37 -10.64 4.67
C ILE A 11 -20.46 -10.32 5.86
N LYS A 12 -20.58 -11.07 6.96
CA LYS A 12 -19.74 -10.87 8.16
C LYS A 12 -18.26 -11.08 7.88
N THR A 13 -17.89 -12.10 7.09
CA THR A 13 -16.47 -12.35 6.75
C THR A 13 -15.91 -11.30 5.80
N ASN A 14 -16.71 -10.86 4.84
CA ASN A 14 -16.31 -9.87 3.84
C ASN A 14 -16.09 -8.51 4.51
N GLU A 15 -16.92 -8.12 5.47
CA GLU A 15 -16.75 -6.86 6.19
C GLU A 15 -15.44 -6.82 6.99
N LYS A 16 -15.11 -7.91 7.70
CA LYS A 16 -13.82 -8.04 8.40
C LYS A 16 -12.63 -7.93 7.43
N ALA A 17 -12.71 -8.62 6.29
CA ALA A 17 -11.67 -8.55 5.27
C ALA A 17 -11.56 -7.15 4.65
N ARG A 18 -12.69 -6.48 4.42
CA ARG A 18 -12.77 -5.10 3.89
C ARG A 18 -12.07 -4.13 4.82
N GLN A 19 -12.39 -4.13 6.11
CA GLN A 19 -11.79 -3.23 7.10
C GLN A 19 -10.27 -3.39 7.17
N ARG A 20 -9.77 -4.64 7.22
CA ARG A 20 -8.33 -4.95 7.16
C ARG A 20 -7.69 -4.37 5.89
N ASN A 21 -8.30 -4.60 4.74
CA ASN A 21 -7.75 -4.15 3.45
C ASN A 21 -7.75 -2.62 3.33
N VAL A 22 -8.77 -1.95 3.85
CA VAL A 22 -8.85 -0.48 3.86
C VAL A 22 -7.70 0.10 4.68
N ALA A 23 -7.45 -0.42 5.89
CA ALA A 23 -6.35 0.04 6.74
C ALA A 23 -4.98 -0.13 6.08
N VAL A 24 -4.73 -1.28 5.43
CA VAL A 24 -3.47 -1.51 4.71
C VAL A 24 -3.33 -0.56 3.51
N LYS A 25 -4.41 -0.35 2.73
CA LYS A 25 -4.39 0.54 1.57
C LYS A 25 -4.19 2.01 1.97
N SER A 26 -4.79 2.47 3.08
CA SER A 26 -4.64 3.84 3.56
C SER A 26 -3.21 4.11 4.07
N ALA A 27 -2.64 3.17 4.83
CA ALA A 27 -1.26 3.24 5.27
C ALA A 27 -0.28 3.29 4.07
N LEU A 28 -0.53 2.47 3.05
CA LEU A 28 0.27 2.44 1.83
C LEU A 28 0.21 3.78 1.08
N LYS A 29 -0.99 4.33 0.89
CA LYS A 29 -1.19 5.64 0.24
C LYS A 29 -0.46 6.74 1.00
N THR A 30 -0.51 6.70 2.32
CA THR A 30 0.18 7.68 3.19
C THR A 30 1.69 7.57 3.07
N SER A 31 2.24 6.36 3.06
CA SER A 31 3.69 6.15 2.92
C SER A 31 4.21 6.64 1.56
N VAL A 32 3.47 6.40 0.48
CA VAL A 32 3.82 6.90 -0.85
C VAL A 32 3.76 8.42 -0.89
N ARG A 33 2.74 9.04 -0.29
CA ARG A 33 2.66 10.50 -0.19
C ARG A 33 3.84 11.09 0.58
N ARG A 34 4.28 10.47 1.68
CA ARG A 34 5.46 10.92 2.46
C ARG A 34 6.74 10.91 1.63
N PHE A 35 6.90 9.92 0.74
CA PHE A 35 8.01 9.93 -0.20
C PHE A 35 7.92 11.11 -1.17
N HIS A 36 6.75 11.34 -1.79
CA HIS A 36 6.58 12.46 -2.71
C HIS A 36 6.86 13.82 -2.05
N THR A 37 6.36 14.03 -0.82
CA THR A 37 6.63 15.28 -0.09
C THR A 37 8.11 15.47 0.22
N ALA A 38 8.85 14.40 0.55
CA ALA A 38 10.29 14.47 0.80
C ALA A 38 11.10 14.67 -0.48
N ALA A 39 10.63 14.09 -1.59
CA ALA A 39 11.21 14.30 -2.91
C ALA A 39 11.04 15.75 -3.38
N GLU A 40 9.86 16.32 -3.19
CA GLU A 40 9.54 17.72 -3.54
C GLU A 40 10.34 18.73 -2.71
N SER A 41 10.67 18.40 -1.45
CA SER A 41 11.48 19.26 -0.59
C SER A 41 12.98 19.21 -0.88
N GLY A 42 13.44 18.34 -1.80
CA GLY A 42 14.86 18.22 -2.17
C GLY A 42 15.76 17.53 -1.14
N ASP A 43 15.18 16.95 -0.07
CA ASP A 43 15.93 16.25 0.98
C ASP A 43 16.17 14.77 0.56
N LYS A 44 17.38 14.49 0.08
CA LYS A 44 17.76 13.17 -0.44
C LYS A 44 17.78 12.08 0.62
N ASP A 45 18.16 12.41 1.85
CA ASP A 45 18.26 11.43 2.94
C ASP A 45 16.87 11.05 3.46
N ALA A 46 15.99 12.04 3.61
CA ALA A 46 14.60 11.82 3.95
C ALA A 46 13.86 11.05 2.85
N ALA A 47 14.09 11.38 1.58
CA ALA A 47 13.50 10.68 0.44
C ALA A 47 13.95 9.21 0.38
N THR A 48 15.24 8.93 0.61
CA THR A 48 15.78 7.57 0.63
C THR A 48 15.17 6.74 1.77
N THR A 49 15.03 7.32 2.95
CA THR A 49 14.40 6.67 4.10
C THR A 49 12.91 6.40 3.86
N ALA A 50 12.20 7.37 3.30
CA ALA A 50 10.79 7.22 2.92
C ALA A 50 10.60 6.15 1.85
N LEU A 51 11.49 6.07 0.85
CA LEU A 51 11.48 5.05 -0.20
C LEU A 51 11.63 3.64 0.36
N ARG A 52 12.59 3.42 1.27
CA ARG A 52 12.80 2.12 1.94
C ARG A 52 11.56 1.69 2.70
N ASN A 53 10.94 2.61 3.44
CA ASN A 53 9.70 2.34 4.18
C ASN A 53 8.52 2.02 3.25
N ALA A 54 8.34 2.79 2.17
CA ALA A 54 7.28 2.56 1.19
C ALA A 54 7.45 1.19 0.49
N THR A 55 8.67 0.85 0.11
CA THR A 55 9.01 -0.44 -0.52
C THR A 55 8.69 -1.61 0.42
N LYS A 56 9.11 -1.53 1.69
CA LYS A 56 8.79 -2.54 2.70
C LYS A 56 7.28 -2.73 2.89
N LEU A 57 6.50 -1.65 2.87
CA LEU A 57 5.04 -1.73 3.00
C LEU A 57 4.38 -2.32 1.75
N LEU A 58 4.88 -2.00 0.55
CA LEU A 58 4.40 -2.60 -0.71
C LEU A 58 4.59 -4.12 -0.68
N ASP A 59 5.76 -4.60 -0.30
CA ASP A 59 6.04 -6.04 -0.25
C ASP A 59 5.21 -6.76 0.82
N LYS A 60 5.05 -6.16 2.00
CA LYS A 60 4.13 -6.69 3.03
C LYS A 60 2.69 -6.77 2.54
N ALA A 61 2.22 -5.77 1.77
CA ALA A 61 0.87 -5.76 1.24
C ALA A 61 0.66 -6.87 0.20
N VAL A 62 1.68 -7.23 -0.58
CA VAL A 62 1.68 -8.41 -1.47
C VAL A 62 1.59 -9.70 -0.67
N SER A 63 2.46 -9.88 0.33
CA SER A 63 2.47 -11.10 1.16
C SER A 63 1.14 -11.32 1.90
N LYS A 64 0.40 -10.25 2.21
CA LYS A 64 -0.93 -10.32 2.85
C LYS A 64 -2.10 -10.37 1.86
N GLY A 65 -1.81 -10.47 0.56
CA GLY A 65 -2.79 -10.58 -0.52
C GLY A 65 -3.66 -9.35 -0.74
N VAL A 66 -3.21 -8.16 -0.27
CA VAL A 66 -3.99 -6.92 -0.37
C VAL A 66 -3.82 -6.25 -1.73
N ILE A 67 -2.65 -6.39 -2.34
CA ILE A 67 -2.33 -5.91 -3.69
C ILE A 67 -1.63 -7.01 -4.50
N HIS A 68 -1.76 -6.95 -5.82
CA HIS A 68 -1.08 -7.90 -6.70
C HIS A 68 0.42 -7.58 -6.81
N LYS A 69 1.24 -8.62 -7.02
CA LYS A 69 2.71 -8.49 -7.17
C LYS A 69 3.12 -7.48 -8.25
N ASN A 70 2.41 -7.46 -9.39
CA ASN A 70 2.69 -6.54 -10.48
C ASN A 70 2.38 -5.09 -10.09
N GLN A 71 1.32 -4.86 -9.31
CA GLN A 71 0.99 -3.52 -8.83
C GLN A 71 2.07 -3.00 -7.89
N ALA A 72 2.60 -3.87 -7.02
CA ALA A 72 3.72 -3.52 -6.15
C ALA A 72 5.00 -3.25 -6.96
N ALA A 73 5.33 -4.10 -7.94
CA ALA A 73 6.49 -3.93 -8.81
C ALA A 73 6.45 -2.60 -9.58
N ASN A 74 5.32 -2.27 -10.21
CA ASN A 74 5.13 -1.01 -10.93
C ASN A 74 5.33 0.21 -10.01
N ARG A 75 4.77 0.15 -8.80
CA ARG A 75 4.92 1.23 -7.81
C ARG A 75 6.35 1.36 -7.31
N LYS A 76 7.03 0.25 -7.00
CA LYS A 76 8.44 0.27 -6.58
C LYS A 76 9.33 0.86 -7.68
N SER A 77 9.12 0.45 -8.93
CA SER A 77 9.86 0.96 -10.08
C SER A 77 9.67 2.48 -10.26
N ALA A 78 8.42 2.97 -10.18
CA ALA A 78 8.13 4.40 -10.30
C ALA A 78 8.81 5.23 -9.20
N LEU A 79 8.72 4.78 -7.94
CA LEU A 79 9.34 5.48 -6.81
C LEU A 79 10.87 5.46 -6.90
N ALA A 80 11.46 4.32 -7.30
CA ALA A 80 12.90 4.20 -7.48
C ALA A 80 13.41 5.10 -8.60
N LYS A 81 12.69 5.18 -9.73
CA LYS A 81 13.02 6.07 -10.84
C LYS A 81 12.99 7.53 -10.41
N GLN A 82 11.96 7.94 -9.67
CA GLN A 82 11.87 9.30 -9.14
C GLN A 82 13.00 9.59 -8.13
N ALA A 83 13.34 8.63 -7.27
CA ALA A 83 14.44 8.80 -6.33
C ALA A 83 15.81 8.93 -7.03
N SER A 84 16.02 8.22 -8.14
CA SER A 84 17.26 8.32 -8.93
C SER A 84 17.40 9.65 -9.68
N SER A 85 16.30 10.37 -9.91
CA SER A 85 16.30 11.68 -10.57
C SER A 85 16.42 12.88 -9.62
N LEU A 86 16.42 12.64 -8.29
CA LEU A 86 16.60 13.67 -7.26
C LEU A 86 18.09 13.92 -6.99
#